data_AF-Q2FQG4-F1
#
_entry.id   AF-Q2FQG4-F1
#
_cell.length_a   1.000
_cell.length_b   1.000
_cell.length_c   1.000
_cell.angle_alpha   90.00
_cell.angle_beta   90.00
_cell.angle_gamma   90.00
#
_symmetry.space_group_name_H-M   'P 1'
#
loop_
_entity.id
_entity.type
_entity.pdbx_description
1 polymer ?
#
loop_
_entity_poly.entity_id
_entity_poly.type
_entity_poly.pdbx_seq_one_letter_code
_entity_poly.pdbx_strand_id
1 'polypeptide(L)'
;MEQIIDIVKIISGILILIMGFGFHWIGQLISVMNRDLAIRLGIWEKDNLQEYEVYENGISIADVSLGWIYGVAGAGLLLGYEWGYSLCLIPGFALLYHGISFWSWTKNQIKTGHPSSSAKNPIRISWTVCNMLTGALAIMVSLTGLYVFR
;
A
#
# COMPACT_ATOMS: atom_id res chain seq x y z
N MET A 1 11.60 15.81 22.40
CA MET A 1 10.54 14.80 22.18
C MET A 1 9.60 15.27 21.07
N GLU A 2 9.07 16.49 21.15
CA GLU A 2 8.24 17.11 20.11
C GLU A 2 8.89 17.14 18.72
N GLN A 3 10.16 17.55 18.63
CA GLN A 3 10.89 17.55 17.35
C GLN A 3 10.99 16.16 16.69
N ILE A 4 11.08 15.09 17.49
CA ILE A 4 11.11 13.71 16.97
C ILE A 4 9.72 13.35 16.42
N ILE A 5 8.65 13.70 17.15
CA ILE A 5 7.27 13.46 16.73
C ILE A 5 6.98 14.18 15.41
N ASP A 6 7.44 15.42 15.25
CA ASP A 6 7.26 16.19 14.01
C ASP A 6 8.00 15.59 12.82
N ILE A 7 9.25 15.15 13.01
CA ILE A 7 10.02 14.48 11.95
C ILE A 7 9.32 13.18 11.54
N VAL A 8 8.89 12.36 12.51
CA VAL A 8 8.23 11.08 12.24
C VAL A 8 6.89 11.28 11.53
N LYS A 9 6.13 12.32 11.90
CA LYS A 9 4.90 12.74 11.19
C LYS A 9 5.19 13.09 9.74
N ILE A 10 6.17 13.95 9.48
CA ILE A 10 6.53 14.40 8.13
C ILE A 10 6.96 13.20 7.28
N ILE A 11 7.85 12.36 7.81
CA ILE A 11 8.32 11.15 7.11
C ILE A 11 7.14 10.24 6.78
N SER A 12 6.24 10.01 7.74
CA SER A 12 5.04 9.19 7.52
C SER A 12 4.14 9.76 6.43
N GLY A 13 3.90 11.08 6.43
CA GLY A 13 3.10 11.75 5.41
C GLY A 13 3.69 11.58 4.02
N ILE A 14 5.01 11.80 3.88
CA ILE A 14 5.73 11.60 2.61
C ILE A 14 5.63 10.13 2.15
N LEU A 15 5.86 9.18 3.06
CA LEU A 15 5.80 7.76 2.72
C LEU A 15 4.39 7.31 2.30
N ILE A 16 3.33 7.79 2.97
CA ILE A 16 1.95 7.51 2.57
C ILE A 16 1.67 8.07 1.17
N LEU A 17 2.15 9.28 0.85
CA LEU A 17 1.98 9.86 -0.48
C LEU A 17 2.73 9.07 -1.55
N ILE A 18 3.98 8.68 -1.29
CA ILE A 18 4.78 7.96 -2.28
C ILE A 18 4.29 6.51 -2.44
N MET A 19 4.20 5.77 -1.32
CA MET A 19 3.89 4.35 -1.33
C MET A 19 2.39 4.09 -1.53
N GLY A 20 1.55 4.79 -0.78
CA GLY A 20 0.09 4.62 -0.83
C GLY A 20 -0.52 5.28 -2.06
N PHE A 21 -0.31 6.57 -2.24
CA PHE A 21 -0.95 7.28 -3.36
C PHE A 21 -0.21 7.05 -4.68
N GLY A 22 1.12 7.20 -4.72
CA GLY A 22 1.92 7.00 -5.93
C GLY A 22 1.91 5.54 -6.38
N PHE A 23 2.57 4.66 -5.64
CA PHE A 23 2.74 3.27 -6.10
C PHE A 23 1.48 2.43 -6.00
N HIS A 24 0.72 2.52 -4.90
CA HIS A 24 -0.51 1.74 -4.74
C HIS A 24 -1.62 2.30 -5.62
N TRP A 25 -2.08 3.53 -5.40
CA TRP A 25 -3.27 4.01 -6.09
C TRP A 25 -3.05 4.25 -7.60
N ILE A 26 -1.98 4.97 -8.01
CA ILE A 26 -1.71 5.15 -9.45
C ILE A 26 -1.33 3.83 -10.12
N GLY A 27 -0.53 2.98 -9.46
CA GLY A 27 -0.16 1.68 -9.98
C GLY A 27 -1.39 0.79 -10.25
N GLN A 28 -2.32 0.71 -9.30
CA GLN A 28 -3.56 -0.06 -9.47
C GLN A 28 -4.51 0.60 -10.48
N LEU A 29 -4.51 1.93 -10.60
CA LEU A 29 -5.27 2.61 -11.65
C LEU A 29 -4.77 2.22 -13.04
N ILE A 30 -3.45 2.12 -13.23
CA ILE A 30 -2.87 1.63 -14.48
C ILE A 30 -3.33 0.20 -14.76
N SER A 31 -3.34 -0.68 -13.74
CA SER A 31 -3.84 -2.06 -13.88
C SER A 31 -5.29 -2.14 -14.36
N VAL A 32 -6.18 -1.30 -13.80
CA VAL A 32 -7.59 -1.26 -14.19
C VAL A 32 -7.78 -0.68 -15.60
N MET A 33 -7.04 0.39 -15.95
CA MET A 33 -7.22 1.10 -17.22
C MET A 33 -6.54 0.40 -18.39
N ASN A 34 -5.38 -0.20 -18.17
CA ASN A 34 -4.57 -0.80 -19.22
C ASN A 34 -3.69 -1.94 -18.65
N ARG A 35 -4.25 -3.14 -18.66
CA ARG A 35 -3.55 -4.36 -18.22
C ARG A 35 -2.24 -4.61 -18.96
N ASP A 36 -2.19 -4.39 -20.27
CA ASP A 36 -0.97 -4.63 -21.06
C ASP A 36 0.17 -3.71 -20.63
N LEU A 37 -0.15 -2.45 -20.31
CA LEU A 37 0.81 -1.51 -19.73
C LEU A 37 1.23 -1.97 -18.33
N ALA A 38 0.29 -2.40 -17.48
CA ALA A 38 0.61 -2.90 -16.14
C ALA A 38 1.53 -4.13 -16.17
N ILE A 39 1.34 -5.05 -17.13
CA ILE A 39 2.24 -6.20 -17.34
C ILE A 39 3.63 -5.72 -17.76
N ARG A 40 3.73 -4.78 -18.71
CA ARG A 40 5.01 -4.22 -19.17
C ARG A 40 5.78 -3.50 -18.06
N LEU A 41 5.06 -2.86 -17.15
CA LEU A 41 5.61 -2.19 -15.97
C LEU A 41 5.91 -3.15 -14.81
N GLY A 42 5.54 -4.44 -14.92
CA GLY A 42 5.72 -5.44 -13.86
C GLY A 42 4.76 -5.30 -12.68
N ILE A 43 3.73 -4.45 -12.82
CA ILE A 43 2.67 -4.23 -11.82
C ILE A 43 1.67 -5.40 -11.82
N TRP A 44 1.51 -6.07 -12.97
CA TRP A 44 0.62 -7.22 -13.15
C TRP A 44 1.38 -8.47 -13.60
N GLU A 45 0.94 -9.64 -13.14
CA GLU A 45 1.57 -10.93 -13.48
C GLU A 45 1.17 -11.43 -14.89
N LYS A 46 2.16 -11.77 -15.71
CA LYS A 46 1.91 -12.36 -17.03
C LYS A 46 1.48 -13.82 -16.91
N ASP A 47 0.55 -14.26 -17.76
CA ASP A 47 0.15 -15.67 -17.90
C ASP A 47 -0.39 -16.29 -16.59
N ASN A 48 -1.08 -15.49 -15.77
CA ASN A 48 -1.70 -15.94 -14.53
C ASN A 48 -2.90 -16.86 -14.81
N LEU A 49 -3.24 -17.74 -13.87
CA LEU A 49 -4.50 -18.49 -13.96
C LEU A 49 -5.69 -17.51 -13.97
N GLN A 50 -6.76 -17.85 -14.70
CA GLN A 50 -7.92 -16.97 -14.85
C GLN A 50 -8.52 -16.54 -13.50
N GLU A 51 -8.55 -17.44 -12.52
CA GLU A 51 -9.03 -17.17 -11.15
C GLU A 51 -8.16 -16.11 -10.45
N TYR A 52 -6.84 -16.14 -10.67
CA TYR A 52 -5.91 -15.16 -10.12
C TYR A 52 -6.04 -13.83 -10.83
N GLU A 53 -6.30 -13.82 -12.15
CA GLU A 53 -6.57 -12.58 -12.88
C GLU A 53 -7.83 -11.88 -12.39
N VAL A 54 -8.91 -12.62 -12.15
CA VAL A 54 -10.17 -12.06 -11.63
C VAL A 54 -9.95 -11.49 -10.22
N TYR A 55 -9.21 -12.21 -9.38
CA TYR A 55 -8.88 -11.75 -8.03
C TYR A 55 -8.00 -10.49 -8.04
N GLU A 56 -6.93 -10.48 -8.83
CA GLU A 56 -6.02 -9.34 -8.96
C GLU A 56 -6.77 -8.11 -9.49
N ASN A 57 -7.70 -8.30 -10.45
CA ASN A 57 -8.53 -7.21 -10.98
C ASN A 57 -9.48 -6.66 -9.91
N GLY A 58 -10.12 -7.55 -9.14
CA GLY A 58 -11.01 -7.17 -8.05
C GLY A 58 -10.29 -6.33 -7.00
N ILE A 59 -9.06 -6.71 -6.64
CA ILE A 59 -8.20 -5.92 -5.75
C ILE A 59 -7.84 -4.59 -6.38
N SER A 60 -7.40 -4.56 -7.64
CA SER A 60 -7.06 -3.29 -8.30
C SER A 60 -8.23 -2.31 -8.31
N ILE A 61 -9.46 -2.78 -8.56
CA ILE A 61 -10.67 -1.95 -8.51
C ILE A 61 -10.94 -1.45 -7.08
N ALA A 62 -10.82 -2.31 -6.07
CA ALA A 62 -11.00 -1.93 -4.67
C ALA A 62 -9.96 -0.87 -4.24
N ASP A 63 -8.70 -1.08 -4.60
CA ASP A 63 -7.59 -0.18 -4.30
C ASP A 63 -7.74 1.16 -4.99
N VAL A 64 -8.23 1.20 -6.24
CA VAL A 64 -8.53 2.46 -6.94
C VAL A 64 -9.69 3.20 -6.28
N SER A 65 -10.73 2.47 -5.87
CA SER A 65 -11.94 3.05 -5.27
C SER A 65 -11.69 3.67 -3.91
N LEU A 66 -10.75 3.12 -3.13
CA LEU A 66 -10.43 3.58 -1.78
C LEU A 66 -9.08 4.33 -1.69
N GLY A 67 -8.18 4.14 -2.65
CA GLY A 67 -6.81 4.60 -2.54
C GLY A 67 -6.61 6.11 -2.69
N TRP A 68 -7.60 6.85 -3.17
CA TRP A 68 -7.53 8.32 -3.09
C TRP A 68 -7.42 8.81 -1.63
N ILE A 69 -7.88 8.01 -0.65
CA ILE A 69 -7.75 8.29 0.79
C ILE A 69 -6.27 8.38 1.20
N TYR A 70 -5.36 7.63 0.57
CA TYR A 70 -3.91 7.75 0.81
C TYR A 70 -3.44 9.20 0.61
N GLY A 71 -3.89 9.83 -0.48
CA GLY A 71 -3.53 11.22 -0.82
C GLY A 71 -4.03 12.22 0.21
N VAL A 72 -5.30 12.10 0.60
CA VAL A 72 -5.93 13.00 1.59
C VAL A 72 -5.30 12.82 2.98
N ALA A 73 -5.08 11.59 3.42
CA ALA A 73 -4.44 11.29 4.69
C ALA A 73 -2.99 11.79 4.74
N GLY A 74 -2.21 11.53 3.69
CA GLY A 74 -0.81 11.97 3.59
C GLY A 74 -0.70 13.49 3.63
N ALA A 75 -1.51 14.21 2.84
CA ALA A 75 -1.54 15.67 2.84
C ALA A 75 -1.98 16.25 4.20
N GLY A 76 -3.04 15.70 4.79
CA GLY A 76 -3.53 16.13 6.10
C GLY A 76 -2.48 15.98 7.20
N LEU A 77 -1.74 14.87 7.16
CA LEU A 77 -0.66 14.59 8.11
C LEU A 77 0.52 15.57 7.95
N LEU A 78 0.90 15.91 6.71
CA LEU A 78 1.95 16.89 6.43
C LEU A 78 1.59 18.30 6.89
N LEU A 79 0.33 18.68 6.72
CA LEU A 79 -0.20 19.97 7.15
C LEU A 79 -0.45 20.04 8.66
N GLY A 80 -0.30 18.92 9.37
CA GLY A 80 -0.46 18.86 10.83
C GLY A 80 -1.92 18.94 11.28
N TYR A 81 -2.88 18.58 10.40
CA TYR A 81 -4.28 18.56 10.79
C TYR A 81 -4.61 17.34 11.65
N GLU A 82 -5.37 17.54 12.72
CA GLU A 82 -5.76 16.48 13.66
C GLU A 82 -6.45 15.29 12.96
N TRP A 83 -7.37 15.59 12.03
CA TRP A 83 -8.06 14.56 11.25
C TRP A 83 -7.10 13.74 10.36
N GLY A 84 -5.95 14.30 9.98
CA GLY A 84 -4.93 13.61 9.19
C GLY A 84 -4.33 12.42 9.95
N TYR A 85 -4.16 12.57 11.27
CA TYR A 85 -3.73 11.47 12.14
C TYR A 85 -4.79 10.38 12.26
N SER A 86 -6.06 10.74 12.43
CA SER A 86 -7.15 9.75 12.44
C SER A 86 -7.23 9.01 11.10
N LEU A 87 -7.16 9.75 10.00
CA LEU A 87 -7.36 9.22 8.66
C LEU A 87 -6.21 8.31 8.23
N CYS A 88 -4.99 8.52 8.73
CA CYS A 88 -3.83 7.69 8.38
C CYS A 88 -3.87 6.26 8.95
N LEU A 89 -4.84 5.91 9.81
CA LEU A 89 -5.12 4.50 10.17
C LEU A 89 -5.57 3.67 8.98
N ILE A 90 -6.42 4.23 8.12
CA ILE A 90 -6.94 3.54 6.93
C ILE A 90 -5.78 3.11 6.02
N PRO A 91 -4.92 4.02 5.53
CA PRO A 91 -3.79 3.64 4.71
C PRO A 91 -2.78 2.79 5.49
N GLY A 92 -2.63 3.01 6.79
CA GLY A 92 -1.77 2.21 7.66
C GLY A 92 -2.15 0.72 7.66
N PHE A 93 -3.41 0.41 7.95
CA PHE A 93 -3.91 -0.95 7.95
C PHE A 93 -3.95 -1.56 6.55
N ALA A 94 -4.35 -0.80 5.53
CA ALA A 94 -4.41 -1.31 4.17
C ALA A 94 -3.01 -1.73 3.68
N LEU A 95 -1.99 -0.88 3.81
CA LEU A 95 -0.61 -1.20 3.39
C LEU A 95 -0.04 -2.39 4.17
N LEU A 96 -0.32 -2.49 5.47
CA LEU A 96 0.09 -3.63 6.29
C LEU A 96 -0.61 -4.93 5.82
N TYR A 97 -1.92 -4.85 5.56
CA TYR A 97 -2.73 -5.95 5.04
C TYR A 97 -2.22 -6.44 3.69
N HIS A 98 -1.93 -5.55 2.74
CA HIS A 98 -1.37 -5.93 1.44
C HIS A 98 -0.03 -6.64 1.60
N GLY A 99 0.82 -6.13 2.49
CA GLY A 99 2.09 -6.74 2.84
C GLY A 99 1.97 -8.19 3.33
N ILE A 100 1.09 -8.43 4.31
CA ILE A 100 0.83 -9.76 4.86
C ILE A 100 0.18 -10.68 3.81
N SER A 101 -0.78 -10.14 3.06
CA SER A 101 -1.52 -10.88 2.04
C SER A 101 -0.62 -11.34 0.91
N PHE A 102 0.36 -10.54 0.48
CA PHE A 102 1.35 -10.92 -0.52
C PHE A 102 2.08 -12.22 -0.14
N TRP A 103 2.55 -12.33 1.11
CA TRP A 103 3.27 -13.51 1.59
C TRP A 103 2.35 -14.74 1.69
N SER A 104 1.14 -14.55 2.21
CA SER A 104 0.14 -15.62 2.33
C SER A 104 -0.25 -16.16 0.94
N TRP A 105 -0.54 -15.25 0.01
CA TRP A 105 -0.91 -15.56 -1.37
C TRP A 105 0.22 -16.28 -2.12
N THR A 106 1.43 -15.73 -2.05
CA THR A 106 2.62 -16.33 -2.66
C THR A 106 2.87 -17.75 -2.16
N LYS A 107 2.74 -17.97 -0.84
CA LYS A 107 2.91 -19.30 -0.24
C LYS A 107 1.87 -20.29 -0.76
N ASN A 108 0.62 -19.86 -0.89
CA ASN A 108 -0.45 -20.70 -1.43
C ASN A 108 -0.20 -21.05 -2.91
N GLN A 109 0.16 -20.06 -3.73
CA GLN A 109 0.51 -20.26 -5.14
C GLN A 109 1.65 -21.27 -5.33
N ILE A 110 2.70 -21.20 -4.50
CA ILE A 110 3.78 -22.19 -4.51
C ILE A 110 3.26 -23.58 -4.12
N LYS A 111 2.45 -23.67 -3.06
CA LYS A 111 1.91 -24.95 -2.57
C LYS A 111 1.00 -25.64 -3.60
N THR A 112 0.27 -24.87 -4.41
CA THR A 112 -0.61 -25.38 -5.47
C THR A 112 0.11 -25.60 -6.80
N GLY A 113 1.43 -25.41 -6.88
CA GLY A 113 2.21 -25.64 -8.11
C GLY A 113 2.11 -24.52 -9.15
N HIS A 114 1.61 -23.35 -8.77
CA HIS A 114 1.45 -22.17 -9.64
C HIS A 114 2.23 -20.96 -9.10
N PRO A 115 3.56 -21.06 -8.92
CA PRO A 115 4.34 -19.95 -8.38
C PRO A 115 4.32 -18.76 -9.34
N SER A 116 3.92 -17.58 -8.86
CA SER A 116 4.03 -16.37 -9.69
C SER A 116 5.51 -16.02 -9.92
N SER A 117 5.82 -15.53 -11.12
CA SER A 117 7.14 -14.98 -11.43
C SER A 117 7.43 -13.74 -10.57
N SER A 118 6.38 -12.99 -10.23
CA SER A 118 6.38 -11.87 -9.30
C SER A 118 6.86 -12.19 -7.90
N ALA A 119 6.60 -13.38 -7.37
CA ALA A 119 7.06 -13.80 -6.05
C ALA A 119 8.58 -13.94 -5.94
N LYS A 120 9.26 -14.15 -7.07
CA LYS A 120 10.72 -14.25 -7.16
C LYS A 120 11.37 -12.94 -7.59
N ASN A 121 10.58 -11.91 -7.86
CA ASN A 121 11.07 -10.62 -8.30
C ASN A 121 11.50 -9.79 -7.07
N PRO A 122 12.79 -9.45 -6.93
CA PRO A 122 13.29 -8.70 -5.78
C PRO A 122 12.66 -7.31 -5.66
N ILE A 123 12.20 -6.72 -6.76
CA ILE A 123 11.51 -5.42 -6.76
C ILE A 123 10.16 -5.54 -6.06
N ARG A 124 9.38 -6.59 -6.36
CA ARG A 124 8.08 -6.80 -5.70
C ARG A 124 8.23 -7.14 -4.23
N ILE A 125 9.22 -7.93 -3.86
CA ILE A 125 9.55 -8.20 -2.46
C ILE A 125 9.89 -6.88 -1.73
N SER A 126 10.75 -6.05 -2.33
CA SER A 126 11.13 -4.76 -1.76
C SER A 126 9.92 -3.83 -1.61
N TRP A 127 9.07 -3.77 -2.62
CA TRP A 127 7.83 -2.99 -2.59
C TRP A 127 6.89 -3.46 -1.46
N THR A 128 6.68 -4.76 -1.32
CA THR A 128 5.88 -5.35 -0.23
C THR A 128 6.44 -4.97 1.14
N VAL A 129 7.77 -5.05 1.32
CA VAL A 129 8.42 -4.65 2.59
C VAL A 129 8.22 -3.16 2.85
N CYS A 130 8.39 -2.30 1.85
CA CYS A 130 8.14 -0.87 1.97
C CYS A 130 6.68 -0.56 2.34
N ASN A 131 5.70 -1.29 1.78
CA ASN A 131 4.29 -1.17 2.16
C ASN A 131 4.08 -1.55 3.63
N MET A 132 4.63 -2.68 4.09
CA MET A 132 4.51 -3.09 5.49
C MET A 132 5.11 -2.06 6.46
N LEU A 133 6.31 -1.58 6.18
CA LEU A 133 7.00 -0.59 7.03
C LEU A 133 6.26 0.75 7.05
N THR A 134 5.78 1.21 5.89
CA THR A 134 4.98 2.43 5.80
C THR A 134 3.66 2.28 6.54
N GLY A 135 2.99 1.14 6.41
CA GLY A 135 1.74 0.84 7.08
C GLY A 135 1.89 0.82 8.61
N ALA A 136 2.90 0.10 9.10
CA ALA A 136 3.21 0.06 10.53
C ALA A 136 3.56 1.45 11.09
N LEU A 137 4.36 2.23 10.36
CA LEU A 137 4.71 3.58 10.76
C LEU A 137 3.48 4.51 10.80
N ALA A 138 2.61 4.46 9.79
CA ALA A 138 1.39 5.24 9.75
C ALA A 138 0.46 4.93 10.94
N ILE A 139 0.30 3.63 11.29
CA ILE A 139 -0.46 3.22 12.47
C ILE A 139 0.16 3.81 13.75
N MET A 140 1.48 3.69 13.92
CA MET A 140 2.17 4.25 15.09
C MET A 140 1.98 5.77 15.19
N VAL A 141 2.09 6.49 14.08
CA VAL A 141 1.87 7.95 14.05
C VAL A 141 0.44 8.31 14.36
N SER A 142 -0.53 7.58 13.82
CA SER A 142 -1.93 7.81 14.15
C SER A 142 -2.18 7.65 15.65
N LEU A 143 -1.78 6.51 16.23
CA LEU A 143 -2.01 6.21 17.64
C LEU A 143 -1.31 7.21 18.56
N THR A 144 -0.10 7.65 18.20
CA THR A 144 0.65 8.64 18.97
C THR A 144 0.03 10.04 18.84
N GLY A 145 -0.32 10.46 17.62
CA GLY A 145 -0.95 11.76 17.39
C GLY A 145 -2.30 11.87 18.07
N LEU A 146 -3.14 10.85 17.95
CA LEU A 146 -4.43 10.77 18.63
C LEU A 146 -4.32 10.83 20.16
N TYR A 147 -3.21 10.36 20.73
CA TYR A 147 -2.94 10.50 22.16
C TYR A 147 -2.54 11.93 22.54
N VAL A 148 -1.78 12.62 21.68
CA VAL A 148 -1.35 14.02 21.92
C VAL A 148 -2.51 15.02 21.83
N PHE A 149 -3.50 14.75 20.97
CA PHE A 149 -4.69 15.60 20.81
C PHE A 149 -5.87 15.26 21.75
N ARG A 150 -5.67 14.34 22.71
CA ARG A 150 -6.65 14.01 23.77
C ARG A 150 -6.26 14.69 25.08
#